data_AF-A0A1A1Z2N2-F1
#
_entry.id   AF-A0A1A1Z2N2-F1
#
_cell.length_a   1.000
_cell.length_b   1.000
_cell.length_c   1.000
_cell.angle_alpha   90.00
_cell.angle_beta   90.00
_cell.angle_gamma   90.00
#
_symmetry.space_group_name_H-M   'P 1'
#
loop_
_entity.id
_entity.type
_entity.pdbx_description
1 polymer ?
#
loop_
_entity_poly.entity_id
_entity_poly.type
_entity_poly.pdbx_seq_one_letter_code
_entity_poly.pdbx_strand_id
1 'polypeptide(L)' 'MGPCDIAQAALFADILSAEIVTLRAQLRRAEKQWDHRRDRSRGEVETPARLIRLREQLNEARRLAARLRKLPTHTV' A
#
# COMPACT_ATOMS: atom_id res chain seq x y z
N MET A 1 -23.84 11.11 -5.60
CA MET A 1 -23.21 11.08 -4.27
C MET A 1 -23.55 12.39 -3.59
N GLY A 2 -24.09 12.32 -2.38
CA GLY A 2 -24.35 13.51 -1.57
C GLY A 2 -23.07 14.04 -0.91
N PRO A 3 -23.12 15.24 -0.31
CA PRO A 3 -21.98 15.84 0.39
C PRO A 3 -21.39 14.94 1.49
N CYS A 4 -22.25 14.18 2.20
CA CYS A 4 -21.82 13.20 3.19
C CYS A 4 -20.99 12.06 2.58
N ASP A 5 -21.36 11.57 1.39
CA ASP A 5 -20.62 10.50 0.71
C ASP A 5 -19.20 10.98 0.31
N ILE A 6 -19.08 12.25 -0.09
CA ILE A 6 -17.81 12.88 -0.47
C ILE A 6 -16.91 13.04 0.76
N ALA A 7 -17.45 13.58 1.86
CA ALA A 7 -16.72 13.73 3.12
C ALA A 7 -16.25 12.37 3.67
N GLN A 8 -17.11 11.35 3.60
CA GLN A 8 -16.78 10.00 4.03
C GLN A 8 -15.71 9.36 3.13
N ALA A 9 -15.77 9.55 1.81
CA ALA A 9 -14.74 9.07 0.89
C ALA A 9 -13.38 9.74 1.14
N ALA A 10 -13.37 11.04 1.47
CA ALA A 10 -12.14 11.75 1.85
C ALA A 10 -11.53 11.19 3.14
N LEU A 11 -12.35 10.98 4.17
CA LEU A 11 -11.91 10.35 5.42
C LEU A 11 -11.32 8.95 5.20
N PHE A 12 -11.97 8.12 4.38
CA PHE A 12 -11.43 6.81 4.03
C PHE A 12 -10.13 6.90 3.24
N ALA A 13 -9.98 7.88 2.36
CA ALA A 13 -8.73 8.09 1.63
C ALA A 13 -7.57 8.43 2.58
N ASP A 14 -7.83 9.20 3.64
CA ASP A 14 -6.82 9.57 4.63
C ASP A 14 -6.42 8.40 5.52
N ILE A 15 -7.40 7.62 6.01
CA ILE A 15 -7.16 6.38 6.76
C ILE A 15 -6.32 5.41 5.91
N LEU A 16 -6.77 5.15 4.68
CA LEU A 16 -6.07 4.24 3.76
C LEU A 16 -4.65 4.74 3.44
N SER A 17 -4.44 6.05 3.37
CA SER A 17 -3.11 6.63 3.16
C SER A 17 -2.17 6.37 4.34
N ALA A 18 -2.66 6.47 5.58
CA ALA A 18 -1.88 6.14 6.77
C ALA A 18 -1.53 4.64 6.83
N GLU A 19 -2.48 3.77 6.45
CA GLU A 19 -2.24 2.33 6.34
C GLU A 19 -1.21 1.99 5.27
N ILE A 20 -1.25 2.66 4.10
CA ILE A 20 -0.24 2.52 3.04
C ILE A 20 1.16 2.87 3.55
N VAL A 21 1.29 3.94 4.35
CA VAL A 21 2.59 4.32 4.95
C VAL A 21 3.11 3.21 5.85
N THR A 22 2.23 2.64 6.67
CA THR A 22 2.54 1.52 7.58
C THR A 22 2.96 0.27 6.82
N LEU A 23 2.17 -0.15 5.83
CA LEU A 23 2.47 -1.31 4.97
C LEU A 23 3.79 -1.12 4.22
N ARG A 24 4.07 0.08 3.71
CA ARG A 24 5.34 0.39 3.04
C ARG A 24 6.53 0.28 4.00
N ALA A 25 6.38 0.69 5.26
CA ALA A 25 7.44 0.54 6.26
C ALA A 25 7.71 -0.93 6.59
N GLN A 26 6.66 -1.73 6.74
CA GLN A 26 6.77 -3.18 6.97
C GLN A 26 7.43 -3.89 5.79
N LEU A 27 7.01 -3.56 4.56
CA LEU A 27 7.60 -4.13 3.34
C LEU A 27 9.10 -3.82 3.25
N ARG A 28 9.52 -2.57 3.46
CA ARG A 28 10.95 -2.22 3.46
C ARG A 28 11.76 -3.02 4.48
N ARG A 29 11.20 -3.26 5.67
CA ARG A 29 11.87 -4.09 6.69
C ARG A 29 12.01 -5.53 6.23
N ALA A 30 10.95 -6.10 5.65
CA ALA A 30 10.94 -7.46 5.15
C ALA A 30 11.89 -7.65 3.94
N GLU A 31 11.94 -6.67 3.03
CA GLU A 31 12.89 -6.63 1.91
C GLU A 31 14.33 -6.57 2.40
N LYS A 32 14.65 -5.68 3.36
CA LYS A 32 15.99 -5.61 3.94
C LYS A 32 16.41 -6.91 4.63
N GLN A 33 15.49 -7.54 5.35
CA GLN A 33 15.75 -8.84 5.98
C GLN A 33 15.99 -9.94 4.94
N TRP A 34 15.26 -9.90 3.83
CA TRP A 34 15.45 -10.81 2.73
C TRP A 34 16.80 -10.60 2.03
N ASP A 35 17.15 -9.37 1.68
CA ASP A 35 18.45 -9.06 1.07
C ASP A 35 19.60 -9.55 1.96
N HIS A 36 19.50 -9.33 3.27
CA HIS A 36 20.52 -9.82 4.22
C HIS A 36 20.57 -11.36 4.35
N ARG A 37 19.47 -12.07 4.08
CA ARG A 37 19.47 -13.55 4.02
C ARG A 37 20.09 -14.04 2.73
N ARG A 38 19.71 -13.43 1.60
CA ARG A 38 20.28 -13.72 0.29
C ARG A 38 21.78 -13.48 0.27
N ASP A 39 22.27 -12.37 0.81
CA ASP A 39 23.71 -12.08 0.82
C ASP A 39 24.52 -13.11 1.64
N ARG A 40 23.90 -13.73 2.64
CA ARG A 40 24.53 -14.76 3.49
C ARG A 40 24.38 -16.17 2.95
N SER A 41 23.44 -16.41 2.03
CA SER A 41 23.19 -17.74 1.49
C SER A 41 23.62 -17.81 0.02
N ARG A 42 24.43 -18.81 -0.34
CA ARG A 42 24.81 -19.03 -1.76
C ARG A 42 23.68 -19.65 -2.60
N GLY A 43 22.47 -19.84 -2.03
CA GLY A 43 21.41 -20.66 -2.63
C GLY A 43 19.99 -20.09 -2.59
N GLU A 44 19.69 -19.04 -1.81
CA GLU A 44 18.37 -18.41 -1.87
C GLU A 44 18.31 -17.38 -3.00
N VAL A 45 17.95 -17.83 -4.20
CA VAL A 45 17.90 -16.97 -5.40
C VAL A 45 16.53 -16.29 -5.55
N GLU A 46 15.45 -16.96 -5.15
CA GLU A 46 14.08 -16.52 -5.43
C GLU A 46 13.47 -15.66 -4.32
N THR A 47 12.84 -14.54 -4.72
CA THR A 47 12.12 -13.69 -3.77
C THR A 47 10.95 -14.47 -3.14
N PRO A 48 10.80 -14.48 -1.81
CA PRO A 48 9.70 -15.14 -1.14
C PRO A 48 8.34 -14.70 -1.70
N ALA A 49 7.47 -15.66 -2.03
CA ALA A 49 6.12 -15.38 -2.53
C ALA A 49 5.33 -14.41 -1.63
N ARG A 50 5.59 -14.45 -0.31
CA ARG A 50 4.99 -13.51 0.65
C ARG A 50 5.40 -12.05 0.40
N LEU A 51 6.66 -11.79 0.05
CA LEU A 51 7.13 -10.45 -0.31
C LEU A 51 6.49 -9.95 -1.61
N ILE A 52 6.34 -10.84 -2.58
CA ILE A 52 5.66 -10.52 -3.85
C ILE A 52 4.20 -10.11 -3.57
N ARG A 53 3.46 -10.91 -2.80
CA ARG A 53 2.08 -10.59 -2.41
C ARG A 53 1.97 -9.26 -1.66
N LEU A 54 2.89 -8.97 -0.74
CA LEU A 54 2.90 -7.70 -0.01
C LEU A 54 3.12 -6.48 -0.93
N ARG A 55 3.96 -6.61 -1.96
CA ARG A 55 4.14 -5.57 -2.99
C ARG A 55 2.86 -5.34 -3.79
N GLU A 56 2.19 -6.41 -4.19
CA GLU A 56 0.92 -6.34 -4.92
C GLU A 56 -0.18 -5.66 -4.09
N GLN A 57 -0.32 -6.06 -2.83
CA GLN A 57 -1.28 -5.46 -1.89
C GLN A 57 -1.01 -3.97 -1.68
N LEU A 58 0.25 -3.56 -1.55
CA LEU A 58 0.63 -2.15 -1.44
C LEU A 58 0.26 -1.37 -2.71
N ASN A 59 0.48 -1.95 -3.89
CA ASN A 59 0.11 -1.32 -5.15
C ASN A 59 -1.41 -1.16 -5.28
N GLU A 60 -2.17 -2.17 -4.86
CA GLU A 60 -3.63 -2.08 -4.89
C GLU A 60 -4.16 -1.04 -3.91
N ALA A 61 -3.66 -1.01 -2.68
CA ALA A 61 -4.02 0.02 -1.71
C ALA A 61 -3.74 1.43 -2.25
N ARG A 62 -2.58 1.65 -2.90
CA ARG A 62 -2.26 2.93 -3.56
C ARG A 62 -3.23 3.28 -4.68
N ARG A 63 -3.65 2.31 -5.49
CA ARG A 63 -4.66 2.52 -6.54
C ARG A 63 -6.01 2.92 -5.95
N LEU A 64 -6.46 2.23 -4.90
CA LEU A 64 -7.71 2.53 -4.22
C LEU A 64 -7.70 3.93 -3.58
N ALA A 65 -6.63 4.29 -2.87
CA ALA A 65 -6.49 5.64 -2.30
C ALA A 65 -6.51 6.73 -3.37
N ALA A 66 -5.84 6.50 -4.50
CA ALA A 66 -5.86 7.44 -5.63
C ALA A 66 -7.24 7.56 -6.27
N ARG A 67 -8.04 6.48 -6.32
CA ARG A 67 -9.43 6.52 -6.81
C ARG A 67 -10.33 7.30 -5.87
N LEU A 68 -10.22 7.07 -4.56
CA LEU A 68 -11.00 7.79 -3.56
C LEU A 68 -10.73 9.31 -3.61
N ARG A 69 -9.47 9.70 -3.81
CA ARG A 69 -9.09 11.13 -3.97
C ARG A 69 -9.55 11.78 -5.27
N LYS A 70 -9.84 10.99 -6.30
CA LYS A 70 -10.32 11.46 -7.60
C LYS A 70 -11.84 11.49 -7.70
N LEU A 71 -12.56 11.07 -6.67
CA LEU A 71 -14.01 11.22 -6.63
C LEU A 71 -14.36 12.71 -6.77
N PRO A 72 -15.27 13.07 -7.69
CA PRO A 72 -15.55 14.46 -8.00
C PRO A 72 -16.09 15.17 -6.76
N THR A 73 -15.29 16.09 -6.24
CA THR A 73 -15.71 17.18 -5.36
C THR A 73 -16.44 18.20 -6.22
N HIS A 74 -17.70 17.92 -6.57
CA HIS A 74 -18.55 18.95 -7.17
C HIS A 74 -19.28 19.69 -6.07
N THR A 75 -18.76 20.88 -5.81
CA THR A 75 -19.49 22.12 -5.54
C THR A 75 -20.83 22.13 -6.27
N VAL A 76 -21.94 22.14 -5.53
CA VAL A 76 -23.00 23.18 -5.46
C VAL A 76 -23.96 22.73 -4.34
#